data_AF-A0AA97A0W8-F1
#
_entry.id   AF-A0AA97A0W8-F1
#
_cell.length_a   1.000
_cell.length_b   1.000
_cell.length_c   1.000
_cell.angle_alpha   90.00
_cell.angle_beta   90.00
_cell.angle_gamma   90.00
#
_symmetry.space_group_name_H-M   'P 1'
#
loop_
_entity.id
_entity.type
_entity.pdbx_description
1 polymer ?
#
loop_
_entity_poly.entity_id
_entity_poly.type
_entity_poly.pdbx_seq_one_letter_code
_entity_poly.pdbx_strand_id
1 'polypeptide(L)'
;MKTVNKTAFRNNFKTYLNQVNAKSETFVITKKGYGEIVVMPFDEYSKMREKQKLLNNFEYYKELEESVNQFKETYPIIDED
;
A
#
# COMPACT_ATOMS: atom_id res chain seq x y z
N MET A 1 5.40 -12.24 1.73
CA MET A 1 5.23 -11.87 3.15
C MET A 1 6.20 -12.69 3.98
N LYS A 2 7.01 -12.06 4.85
CA LYS A 2 8.00 -12.75 5.71
C LYS A 2 7.74 -12.44 7.18
N THR A 3 7.83 -13.44 8.04
CA THR A 3 7.67 -13.26 9.50
C THR A 3 9.03 -13.20 10.17
N VAL A 4 9.25 -12.16 10.98
CA VAL A 4 10.48 -11.95 11.73
C VAL A 4 10.18 -11.77 13.21
N ASN A 5 11.01 -12.36 14.07
CA ASN A 5 10.87 -12.13 15.50
C ASN A 5 11.35 -10.72 15.86
N LYS A 6 10.81 -10.16 16.95
CA LYS A 6 11.16 -8.81 17.42
C LYS A 6 12.67 -8.59 17.62
N THR A 7 13.39 -9.58 18.12
CA THR A 7 14.82 -9.44 18.45
C THR A 7 15.67 -9.29 17.18
N ALA A 8 15.43 -10.13 16.19
CA ALA A 8 16.07 -10.07 14.88
C ALA A 8 15.72 -8.77 14.15
N PHE A 9 14.46 -8.35 14.22
CA PHE A 9 14.00 -7.08 13.63
C PHE A 9 14.72 -5.87 14.25
N ARG A 10 14.86 -5.81 15.58
CA ARG A 10 15.60 -4.74 16.26
C ARG A 10 17.07 -4.70 15.88
N ASN A 11 17.73 -5.86 15.87
CA ASN A 11 19.16 -5.93 15.59
C ASN A 11 19.50 -5.54 14.14
N ASN A 12 18.57 -5.72 13.20
CA ASN A 12 18.78 -5.46 11.78
C ASN A 12 17.78 -4.42 11.22
N PHE A 13 17.33 -3.48 12.07
CA PHE A 13 16.24 -2.55 11.76
C PHE A 13 16.43 -1.79 10.45
N LYS A 14 17.62 -1.21 10.24
CA LYS A 14 17.95 -0.44 9.03
C LYS A 14 17.90 -1.30 7.76
N THR A 15 18.40 -2.53 7.85
CA THR A 15 18.40 -3.49 6.74
C THR A 15 16.98 -3.88 6.34
N TYR A 16 16.12 -4.17 7.32
CA TYR A 16 14.73 -4.52 7.05
C TYR A 16 13.94 -3.35 6.46
N LEU A 17 14.11 -2.12 6.97
CA LEU A 17 13.46 -0.94 6.39
C LEU A 17 13.88 -0.68 4.94
N ASN A 18 15.18 -0.84 4.64
CA ASN A 18 15.67 -0.72 3.28
C ASN A 18 15.07 -1.79 2.36
N GLN A 19 14.91 -3.02 2.85
CA GLN A 19 14.27 -4.11 2.08
C GLN A 19 12.78 -3.86 1.83
N VAL A 20 12.06 -3.34 2.84
CA VAL A 20 10.65 -2.95 2.69
C VAL A 20 10.51 -1.93 1.56
N ASN A 21 11.26 -0.84 1.61
CA ASN A 21 11.15 0.23 0.60
C ASN A 21 11.69 -0.15 -0.78
N ALA A 22 12.78 -0.91 -0.86
CA ALA A 22 13.43 -1.20 -2.13
C ALA A 22 12.81 -2.39 -2.89
N LYS A 23 12.16 -3.33 -2.18
CA LYS A 23 11.61 -4.56 -2.79
C LYS A 23 10.10 -4.68 -2.67
N SER A 24 9.43 -3.67 -2.10
CA SER A 24 8.01 -3.74 -1.73
C SER A 24 7.68 -5.00 -0.91
N GLU A 25 8.63 -5.45 -0.09
CA GLU A 25 8.42 -6.64 0.73
C GLU A 25 7.68 -6.25 2.02
N THR A 26 6.52 -6.87 2.26
CA THR A 26 5.80 -6.75 3.54
C THR A 26 6.32 -7.79 4.55
N PHE A 27 6.59 -7.32 5.78
CA PHE A 27 7.06 -8.12 6.89
C PHE A 27 6.06 -8.13 8.05
N VAL A 28 5.97 -9.24 8.76
CA VAL A 28 5.18 -9.38 9.98
C VAL A 28 6.14 -9.53 11.16
N ILE A 29 6.05 -8.63 12.13
CA ILE A 29 6.79 -8.67 13.38
C ILE A 29 5.92 -9.35 14.42
N THR A 30 6.41 -10.48 14.93
CA THR A 30 5.77 -11.20 16.02
C THR A 30 6.47 -10.91 17.35
N LYS A 31 5.67 -10.63 18.40
CA LYS A 31 6.14 -10.58 19.79
C LYS A 31 5.32 -11.60 20.59
N LYS A 32 5.99 -12.48 21.35
CA LYS A 32 5.28 -13.41 22.22
C LYS A 32 4.45 -12.62 23.24
N GLY A 33 3.13 -12.84 23.28
CA GLY A 33 2.19 -12.19 24.21
C GLY A 33 1.66 -10.81 23.81
N TYR A 34 2.07 -10.26 22.66
CA TYR A 34 1.56 -8.99 22.13
C TYR A 34 1.40 -9.21 20.62
N GLY A 35 0.19 -9.01 20.08
CA GLY A 35 -0.18 -9.43 18.72
C GLY A 35 0.77 -9.05 17.57
N GLU A 36 0.43 -9.52 16.38
CA GLU A 36 1.28 -9.38 15.19
C GLU A 36 1.22 -7.95 14.62
N ILE A 37 2.37 -7.38 14.27
CA ILE A 37 2.47 -6.04 13.66
C ILE A 37 2.97 -6.21 12.23
N VAL A 38 2.25 -5.62 11.27
CA VAL A 38 2.66 -5.61 9.86
C VAL A 38 3.48 -4.35 9.56
N VAL A 39 4.61 -4.52 8.89
CA VAL A 39 5.45 -3.45 8.34
C VAL A 39 5.46 -3.58 6.83
N MET A 40 5.05 -2.52 6.14
CA MET A 40 4.93 -2.47 4.69
C MET A 40 5.35 -1.10 4.17
N PRO A 41 5.62 -0.95 2.86
CA PRO A 41 5.91 0.35 2.27
C PRO A 41 4.74 1.31 2.45
N PHE A 42 5.05 2.59 2.70
CA PHE A 42 4.03 3.61 2.90
C PHE A 42 3.13 3.80 1.66
N ASP A 43 3.71 3.73 0.46
CA ASP A 43 2.98 3.85 -0.80
C ASP A 43 1.96 2.72 -0.95
N GLU A 44 2.36 1.48 -0.63
CA GLU A 44 1.48 0.31 -0.69
C GLU A 44 0.35 0.40 0.35
N TYR A 45 0.68 0.84 1.58
CA TYR A 45 -0.33 1.13 2.61
C TYR A 45 -1.33 2.21 2.15
N SER A 46 -0.84 3.27 1.53
CA SER A 46 -1.66 4.41 1.08
C SER A 46 -2.63 3.98 -0.02
N LYS A 47 -2.14 3.26 -1.03
CA LYS A 47 -2.95 2.67 -2.12
C LYS A 47 -4.03 1.73 -1.59
N MET A 48 -3.69 0.86 -0.64
CA MET A 48 -4.66 -0.03 -0.01
C MET A 48 -5.75 0.75 0.72
N ARG A 49 -5.37 1.78 1.48
CA ARG A 49 -6.31 2.58 2.25
C ARG A 49 -7.21 3.45 1.38
N GLU A 50 -6.67 3.99 0.29
CA GLU A 50 -7.45 4.70 -0.73
C GLU A 50 -8.45 3.77 -1.40
N LYS A 51 -8.01 2.59 -1.86
CA LYS A 51 -8.91 1.58 -2.42
C LYS A 51 -10.01 1.16 -1.44
N GLN A 52 -9.67 1.00 -0.16
CA GLN A 52 -10.66 0.69 0.87
C GLN A 52 -11.68 1.83 1.06
N LYS A 53 -11.25 3.10 1.00
CA LYS A 53 -12.16 4.25 1.03
C LYS A 53 -13.12 4.24 -0.16
N LEU A 54 -12.62 3.92 -1.36
CA LEU A 54 -13.46 3.78 -2.56
C LEU A 54 -14.51 2.69 -2.39
N LEU A 55 -14.11 1.50 -1.92
CA LEU A 55 -15.01 0.37 -1.74
C LEU A 55 -16.07 0.61 -0.65
N ASN A 56 -15.73 1.37 0.39
CA ASN A 56 -16.63 1.64 1.51
C ASN A 56 -17.60 2.81 1.25
N ASN A 57 -17.42 3.59 0.19
CA ASN A 57 -18.27 4.72 -0.12
C ASN A 57 -18.64 4.75 -1.61
N PHE A 58 -19.80 4.17 -1.91
CA PHE A 58 -20.33 4.07 -3.27
C PHE A 58 -20.53 5.45 -3.94
N GLU A 59 -20.97 6.46 -3.19
CA GLU A 59 -21.13 7.83 -3.72
C GLU A 59 -19.78 8.43 -4.11
N TYR A 60 -18.74 8.25 -3.29
CA TYR A 60 -17.39 8.72 -3.59
C TYR A 60 -16.76 7.98 -4.79
N TYR A 61 -17.02 6.68 -4.92
CA TYR A 61 -16.60 5.91 -6.09
C TYR A 61 -17.24 6.46 -7.38
N LYS A 62 -18.53 6.78 -7.34
CA LYS A 62 -19.26 7.33 -8.50
C LYS A 62 -18.72 8.70 -8.93
N GLU A 63 -18.48 9.60 -7.98
CA GLU A 63 -17.91 10.94 -8.26
C GLU A 63 -16.50 10.85 -8.88
N LEU A 64 -15.68 9.90 -8.40
CA LEU A 64 -14.37 9.63 -8.98
C LEU A 64 -14.45 9.03 -10.38
N GLU A 65 -15.37 8.10 -10.62
CA GLU A 65 -15.59 7.52 -11.95
C GLU A 65 -16.02 8.59 -12.95
N GLU A 66 -16.94 9.49 -12.56
CA GLU A 66 -17.33 10.65 -13.36
C GLU A 66 -16.15 11.57 -13.65
N SER A 67 -15.32 11.87 -12.64
CA SER A 67 -14.11 12.69 -12.79
C SER A 67 -13.08 12.06 -13.74
N VAL A 68 -12.89 10.74 -13.67
CA VAL A 68 -11.97 9.99 -14.55
C VAL A 68 -12.50 9.97 -15.98
N ASN A 69 -13.81 9.79 -16.17
CA ASN A 69 -14.42 9.82 -17.50
C ASN A 69 -14.30 11.20 -18.14
N GLN A 70 -14.58 12.27 -17.39
CA GLN A 70 -14.36 13.64 -17.87
C GLN A 70 -12.90 13.91 -18.25
N PHE A 71 -11.95 13.39 -17.47
CA PHE A 71 -10.52 13.54 -17.77
C PHE A 71 -10.15 12.83 -19.08
N LYS A 72 -10.65 11.60 -19.30
CA LYS A 72 -10.41 10.82 -20.53
C LYS A 72 -11.06 11.47 -21.76
N GLU A 73 -12.23 12.05 -21.61
CA GLU A 73 -12.90 12.77 -22.70
C GLU A 73 -12.18 14.08 -23.04
N THR A 74 -11.64 14.78 -22.04
CA THR A 74 -10.94 16.05 -22.23
C THR A 74 -9.53 15.87 -22.77
N TYR A 75 -8.86 14.79 -22.40
CA TYR A 75 -7.53 14.41 -22.88
C TYR A 75 -7.59 13.00 -23.46
N PRO A 76 -8.12 12.83 -24.69
CA PRO A 76 -8.03 11.56 -25.37
C PRO A 76 -6.54 11.23 -25.50
N ILE A 77 -6.13 10.13 -24.86
CA ILE A 77 -4.79 9.60 -25.02
C ILE A 77 -4.72 9.19 -26.50
N ILE A 78 -3.98 9.97 -27.28
CA ILE A 78 -3.67 9.63 -28.66
C ILE A 78 -2.64 8.52 -28.53
N ASP A 79 -3.08 7.27 -28.66
CA ASP A 79 -2.15 6.16 -28.83
C ASP A 79 -1.38 6.46 -30.13
N GLU A 80 -0.09 6.82 -30.02
CA GLU A 80 0.81 6.91 -31.16
C GLU A 80 1.03 5.49 -31.70
N ASP A 81 0.51 5.22 -32.90
CA ASP A 81 0.77 4.01 -33.70
C ASP A 81 2.27 3.78 -33.98
#